data_AF-A0A8C0WIM5-F1
#
_entry.id   AF-A0A8C0WIM5-F1
#
_cell.length_a   1.000
_cell.length_b   1.000
_cell.length_c   1.000
_cell.angle_alpha   90.00
_cell.angle_beta   90.00
_cell.angle_gamma   90.00
#
_symmetry.space_group_name_H-M   'P 1'
#
loop_
_entity.id
_entity.type
_entity.pdbx_description
1 polymer ?
#
loop_
_entity_poly.entity_id
_entity_poly.type
_entity_poly.pdbx_seq_one_letter_code
_entity_poly.pdbx_strand_id
1 'polypeptide(L)'
;MRSRWVCRLLRSEGIWGRWASTPRGRFLPTLRRDFLTTTTSEGYDRRPVDITPLEQRKLTFDTHALVQDLETHGFDKTQAETIVSALTTLSNVSLDTIYKEMVTQAQQKMKIELDQVKQQLMHEASKIRADNKLDINLERSRVTDMFTAQEKQLMETTTEFTKKNSQTKSVISETSNKIDTEIASLKTLMESNKLETIRYLAASVFTCLAIALGFYRFWKN
;
A
#
# COMPACT_ATOMS: atom_id res chain seq x y z
N MET A 1 26.57 22.28 52.87
CA MET A 1 26.51 20.93 52.26
C MET A 1 25.41 20.92 51.18
N ARG A 2 25.80 20.56 49.95
CA ARG A 2 25.05 20.03 48.79
C ARG A 2 23.75 20.70 48.28
N SER A 3 23.83 21.11 47.02
CA SER A 3 22.77 21.45 46.05
C SER A 3 21.85 20.26 45.70
N ARG A 4 20.64 20.54 45.16
CA ARG A 4 20.08 20.03 43.88
C ARG A 4 18.54 20.23 43.77
N TRP A 5 18.10 20.91 42.69
CA TRP A 5 16.97 20.67 41.76
C TRP A 5 15.72 19.90 42.27
N VAL A 6 14.46 20.19 41.93
CA VAL A 6 13.90 21.04 40.87
C VAL A 6 12.38 21.18 41.08
N CYS A 7 11.87 22.36 40.71
CA CYS A 7 10.46 22.70 40.61
C CYS A 7 9.78 22.07 39.39
N ARG A 8 8.43 22.09 39.43
CA ARG A 8 7.48 22.32 38.32
C ARG A 8 6.58 21.12 38.05
N LEU A 9 5.31 21.21 38.50
CA LEU A 9 4.13 21.17 37.61
C LEU A 9 2.81 21.26 38.41
N LEU A 10 2.40 22.45 38.86
CA LEU A 10 0.99 22.72 39.25
C LEU A 10 0.64 24.20 38.97
N ARG A 11 -0.16 24.43 37.92
CA ARG A 11 -0.95 25.65 37.64
C ARG A 11 -1.92 25.27 36.50
N SER A 12 -3.18 24.91 36.76
CA SER A 12 -4.37 25.70 37.12
C SER A 12 -4.93 26.61 36.01
N GLU A 13 -6.23 26.39 35.73
CA GLU A 13 -7.24 27.19 34.99
C GLU A 13 -7.14 27.23 33.45
N GLY A 14 -8.20 27.14 32.65
CA GLY A 14 -9.65 27.08 32.83
C GLY A 14 -10.36 27.21 31.45
N ILE A 15 -11.70 27.17 31.46
CA ILE A 15 -12.61 27.79 30.44
C ILE A 15 -13.04 26.93 29.22
N TRP A 16 -14.28 26.42 29.35
CA TRP A 16 -15.42 26.35 28.40
C TRP A 16 -15.20 26.00 26.92
N GLY A 17 -15.93 24.99 26.44
CA GLY A 17 -16.30 24.91 25.02
C GLY A 17 -16.78 23.56 24.47
N ARG A 18 -18.04 23.20 24.74
CA ARG A 18 -19.01 22.63 23.78
C ARG A 18 -18.45 21.63 22.73
N TRP A 19 -18.54 20.33 23.03
CA TRP A 19 -18.36 19.27 22.03
C TRP A 19 -19.63 19.13 21.19
N ALA A 20 -19.66 19.76 20.02
CA ALA A 20 -20.58 19.43 18.93
C ALA A 20 -19.78 18.67 17.86
N SER A 21 -19.89 17.34 17.85
CA SER A 21 -19.23 16.48 16.87
C SER A 21 -20.11 16.33 15.63
N THR A 22 -19.95 17.23 14.66
CA THR A 22 -20.38 17.01 13.26
C THR A 22 -19.58 15.87 12.62
N PRO A 23 -20.21 14.96 11.85
CA PRO A 23 -19.51 13.91 11.14
C PRO A 23 -18.94 14.50 9.85
N ARG A 24 -17.67 14.92 9.88
CA ARG A 24 -16.97 15.34 8.67
C ARG A 24 -16.40 14.08 8.01
N GLY A 25 -17.25 13.43 7.21
CA GLY A 25 -16.83 12.44 6.22
C GLY A 25 -15.75 13.06 5.34
N ARG A 26 -14.50 12.68 5.59
CA ARG A 26 -13.38 13.00 4.73
C ARG A 26 -12.99 11.69 4.07
N PHE A 27 -13.61 11.47 2.91
CA PHE A 27 -13.16 10.51 1.92
C PHE A 27 -11.65 10.64 1.78
N LEU A 28 -10.90 9.57 2.05
CA LEU A 28 -9.52 9.52 1.60
C LEU A 28 -9.56 9.64 0.07
N PRO A 29 -8.79 10.57 -0.52
CA PRO A 29 -8.63 10.59 -1.95
C PRO A 29 -7.98 9.27 -2.33
N THR A 30 -8.64 8.57 -3.23
CA THR A 30 -8.09 7.59 -4.17
C THR A 30 -6.57 7.55 -4.13
N LEU A 31 -5.99 6.41 -3.74
CA LEU A 31 -4.59 6.08 -4.05
C LEU A 31 -4.50 5.98 -5.57
N ARG A 32 -4.36 7.16 -6.18
CA ARG A 32 -4.32 7.40 -7.60
C ARG A 32 -2.90 7.05 -8.02
N ARG A 33 -2.75 5.78 -8.41
CA ARG A 33 -2.17 5.38 -9.69
C ARG A 33 -0.96 6.21 -10.11
N ASP A 34 0.23 5.84 -9.63
CA ASP A 34 1.52 6.21 -10.23
C ASP A 34 2.58 5.15 -9.87
N PHE A 35 2.38 3.92 -10.34
CA PHE A 35 3.49 3.01 -10.57
C PHE A 35 3.29 2.46 -11.98
N LEU A 36 4.29 2.64 -12.84
CA LEU A 36 4.32 2.30 -14.27
C LEU A 36 3.79 3.37 -15.24
N THR A 37 4.34 4.58 -15.17
CA THR A 37 4.70 5.26 -16.42
C THR A 37 6.18 4.99 -16.65
N THR A 38 6.49 4.06 -17.54
CA THR A 38 7.75 4.11 -18.29
C THR A 38 7.67 5.41 -19.10
N THR A 39 8.10 6.50 -18.48
CA THR A 39 8.39 7.74 -19.18
C THR A 39 9.32 7.37 -20.32
N THR A 40 8.85 7.68 -21.53
CA THR A 40 9.63 7.88 -22.73
C THR A 40 10.98 8.51 -22.36
N SER A 41 12.02 7.71 -22.19
CA SER A 41 13.38 8.21 -22.19
C SER A 41 13.79 8.29 -23.65
N GLU A 42 13.47 9.43 -24.25
CA GLU A 42 14.27 9.97 -25.33
C GLU A 42 15.72 9.98 -24.87
N GLY A 43 16.54 9.10 -25.43
CA GLY A 43 17.93 9.03 -25.01
C GLY A 43 18.75 7.91 -25.63
N TYR A 44 18.34 7.37 -26.78
CA TYR A 44 19.34 6.73 -27.64
C TYR A 44 19.97 7.85 -28.44
N ASP A 45 21.15 8.26 -27.99
CA ASP A 45 22.11 9.09 -28.73
C ASP A 45 22.33 8.45 -30.10
N ARG A 46 21.49 8.81 -31.07
CA ARG A 46 21.66 8.44 -32.47
C ARG A 46 22.80 9.28 -33.01
N ARG A 47 24.03 8.99 -32.57
CA ARG A 47 25.20 9.48 -33.27
C ARG A 47 25.08 8.94 -34.69
N PRO A 48 24.96 9.80 -35.72
CA PRO A 48 25.14 9.31 -37.07
C PRO A 48 26.52 8.65 -37.10
N VAL A 49 26.55 7.38 -37.52
CA VAL A 49 27.81 6.71 -37.84
C VAL A 49 28.29 7.39 -39.11
N ASP A 50 28.99 8.52 -38.94
CA ASP A 50 29.74 9.14 -40.02
C ASP A 50 30.83 8.17 -40.42
N ILE A 51 30.58 7.50 -41.55
CA ILE A 51 31.59 6.71 -42.24
C ILE A 51 32.65 7.73 -42.66
N THR A 52 33.84 7.64 -42.05
CA THR A 52 34.96 8.51 -42.36
C THR A 52 35.19 8.58 -43.89
N PRO A 53 35.43 9.77 -44.47
CA PRO A 53 35.63 9.90 -45.91
C PRO A 53 36.81 9.06 -46.39
N LEU A 54 36.62 8.41 -47.53
CA LEU A 54 37.45 7.34 -48.09
C LEU A 54 38.85 7.76 -48.59
N GLU A 55 39.36 8.94 -48.23
CA GLU A 55 40.65 9.41 -48.75
C GLU A 55 41.86 8.70 -48.11
N GLN A 56 41.70 8.12 -46.92
CA GLN A 56 42.83 7.58 -46.15
C GLN A 56 43.22 6.13 -46.47
N ARG A 57 42.54 5.47 -47.43
CA ARG A 57 42.86 4.08 -47.85
C ARG A 57 43.18 3.99 -49.34
N LYS A 58 43.87 4.99 -49.87
CA LYS A 58 44.51 4.89 -51.19
C LYS A 58 45.55 3.76 -51.12
N LEU A 59 45.31 2.66 -51.83
CA LEU A 59 46.29 1.58 -51.92
C LEU A 59 47.58 2.20 -52.48
N THR A 60 48.66 2.19 -51.69
CA THR A 60 49.96 2.69 -52.12
C THR A 60 50.55 1.70 -53.10
N PHE A 61 50.13 1.83 -54.35
CA PHE A 61 50.65 1.04 -55.45
C PHE A 61 51.99 1.63 -55.85
N ASP A 62 53.08 0.89 -55.68
CA ASP A 62 54.40 1.31 -56.17
C ASP A 62 54.40 1.25 -57.71
N THR A 63 53.90 2.35 -58.26
CA THR A 63 53.69 2.55 -59.69
C THR A 63 55.04 2.55 -60.41
N HIS A 64 56.07 3.09 -59.75
CA HIS A 64 57.40 3.26 -60.34
C HIS A 64 58.15 1.93 -60.45
N ALA A 65 58.12 1.10 -59.41
CA ALA A 65 58.75 -0.23 -59.45
C ALA A 65 58.15 -1.12 -60.55
N LEU A 66 56.84 -1.04 -60.78
CA LEU A 66 56.14 -1.80 -61.81
C LEU A 66 56.42 -1.30 -63.23
N VAL A 67 56.49 0.02 -63.42
CA VAL A 67 56.90 0.59 -64.71
C VAL A 67 58.34 0.17 -65.04
N GLN A 68 59.24 0.24 -64.06
CA GLN A 68 60.63 -0.16 -64.24
C GLN A 68 60.78 -1.67 -64.52
N ASP A 69 59.97 -2.53 -63.90
CA ASP A 69 59.96 -3.97 -64.17
C ASP A 69 59.39 -4.30 -65.56
N LEU A 70 58.38 -3.57 -66.03
CA LEU A 70 57.87 -3.75 -67.39
C LEU A 70 58.88 -3.27 -68.44
N GLU A 71 59.60 -2.18 -68.19
CA GLU A 71 60.68 -1.71 -69.06
C GLU A 71 61.82 -2.73 -69.18
N THR A 72 62.23 -3.39 -68.08
CA THR A 72 63.28 -4.43 -68.12
C THR A 72 62.85 -5.69 -68.88
N HIS A 73 61.54 -5.91 -69.03
CA HIS A 73 60.96 -7.01 -69.81
C HIS A 73 60.61 -6.63 -71.25
N GLY A 74 61.11 -5.50 -71.76
CA GLY A 74 61.05 -5.13 -73.18
C GLY A 74 59.81 -4.36 -73.60
N PHE A 75 59.03 -3.82 -72.66
CA PHE A 75 57.96 -2.87 -72.97
C PHE A 75 58.52 -1.45 -73.15
N ASP A 76 57.95 -0.71 -74.10
CA ASP A 76 58.24 0.73 -74.19
C ASP A 76 57.67 1.45 -72.95
N LYS A 77 58.37 2.48 -72.49
CA LYS A 77 57.99 3.24 -71.29
C LYS A 77 56.53 3.72 -71.32
N THR A 78 56.07 4.18 -72.48
CA THR A 78 54.69 4.66 -72.65
C THR A 78 53.67 3.54 -72.52
N GLN A 79 54.01 2.32 -72.95
CA GLN A 79 53.17 1.14 -72.82
C GLN A 79 53.12 0.66 -71.37
N ALA A 80 54.27 0.64 -70.68
CA ALA A 80 54.36 0.29 -69.27
C ALA A 80 53.54 1.24 -68.38
N GLU A 81 53.69 2.55 -68.58
CA GLU A 81 52.90 3.57 -67.86
C GLU A 81 51.39 3.44 -68.11
N THR A 82 50.99 3.14 -69.36
CA THR A 82 49.57 2.96 -69.73
C THR A 82 48.97 1.73 -69.05
N ILE A 83 49.69 0.60 -69.06
CA ILE A 83 49.26 -0.66 -68.42
C ILE A 83 49.11 -0.45 -66.91
N VAL A 84 50.11 0.16 -66.26
CA VAL A 84 50.12 0.42 -64.83
C VAL A 84 49.02 1.43 -64.43
N SER A 85 48.75 2.43 -65.27
CA SER A 85 47.64 3.38 -65.07
C SER A 85 46.27 2.69 -65.17
N ALA A 86 46.08 1.82 -66.16
CA ALA A 86 44.85 1.01 -66.28
C ALA A 86 44.65 0.07 -65.08
N LEU A 87 45.72 -0.57 -64.60
CA LEU A 87 45.70 -1.41 -63.39
C LEU A 87 45.35 -0.61 -62.13
N THR A 88 45.97 0.57 -61.97
CA THR A 88 45.74 1.43 -60.81
C THR A 88 44.29 1.95 -60.79
N THR A 89 43.77 2.38 -61.93
CA THR A 89 42.37 2.84 -62.06
C THR A 89 41.39 1.71 -61.78
N LEU A 90 41.59 0.51 -62.34
CA LEU A 90 40.75 -0.66 -62.08
C LEU A 90 40.82 -1.11 -60.61
N SER A 91 42.00 -1.09 -59.99
CA SER A 91 42.17 -1.46 -58.58
C SER A 91 41.46 -0.46 -57.66
N ASN A 92 41.53 0.83 -57.95
CA ASN A 92 40.83 1.84 -57.15
C ASN A 92 39.31 1.70 -57.25
N VAL A 93 38.79 1.48 -58.47
CA VAL A 93 37.34 1.28 -58.69
C VAL A 93 36.84 -0.01 -58.03
N SER A 94 37.60 -1.10 -58.12
CA SER A 94 37.20 -2.38 -57.52
C SER A 94 37.19 -2.34 -55.99
N LEU A 95 38.19 -1.72 -55.36
CA LEU A 95 38.23 -1.57 -53.90
C LEU A 95 37.14 -0.65 -53.37
N ASP A 96 36.84 0.46 -54.05
CA ASP A 96 35.73 1.35 -53.69
C ASP A 96 34.39 0.61 -53.73
N THR A 97 34.19 -0.17 -54.80
CA THR A 97 32.97 -0.98 -54.97
C THR A 97 32.84 -2.03 -53.86
N ILE A 98 33.89 -2.83 -53.60
CA ILE A 98 33.88 -3.87 -52.56
C ILE A 98 33.63 -3.24 -51.18
N TYR A 99 34.31 -2.14 -50.85
CA TYR A 99 34.14 -1.49 -49.55
C TYR A 99 32.71 -0.98 -49.36
N LYS A 100 32.18 -0.28 -50.37
CA LYS A 100 30.82 0.25 -50.34
C LYS A 100 29.79 -0.87 -50.19
N GLU A 101 29.93 -1.95 -50.94
CA GLU A 101 29.04 -3.11 -50.86
C GLU A 101 29.14 -3.79 -49.49
N MET A 102 30.34 -4.05 -48.98
CA MET A 102 30.52 -4.68 -47.67
C MET A 102 29.94 -3.84 -46.53
N VAL A 103 30.20 -2.54 -46.52
CA VAL A 103 29.70 -1.63 -45.47
C VAL A 103 28.19 -1.49 -45.56
N THR A 104 27.63 -1.31 -46.76
CA THR A 104 26.18 -1.17 -46.93
C THR A 104 25.43 -2.45 -46.59
N GLN A 105 25.95 -3.61 -47.00
CA GLN A 105 25.37 -4.91 -46.66
C GLN A 105 25.41 -5.17 -45.15
N ALA A 106 26.55 -4.90 -44.50
CA ALA A 106 26.67 -5.03 -43.05
C ALA A 106 25.70 -4.11 -42.32
N GLN A 107 25.56 -2.86 -42.74
CA GLN A 107 24.60 -1.92 -42.15
C GLN A 107 23.15 -2.35 -42.36
N GLN A 108 22.80 -2.84 -43.55
CA GLN A 108 21.45 -3.33 -43.82
C GLN A 108 21.11 -4.54 -42.94
N LYS A 109 22.04 -5.48 -42.78
CA LYS A 109 21.86 -6.64 -41.90
C LYS A 109 21.64 -6.20 -40.44
N MET A 110 22.51 -5.33 -39.92
CA MET A 110 22.37 -4.80 -38.56
C MET A 110 21.04 -4.08 -38.35
N LYS A 111 20.56 -3.33 -39.35
CA LYS A 111 19.27 -2.64 -39.28
C LYS A 111 18.10 -3.62 -39.20
N ILE A 112 18.12 -4.68 -40.00
CA ILE A 112 17.07 -5.72 -39.98
C ILE A 112 17.03 -6.43 -38.62
N GLU A 113 18.19 -6.83 -38.09
CA GLU A 113 18.27 -7.47 -36.78
C GLU A 113 17.78 -6.55 -35.66
N LEU A 114 18.15 -5.27 -35.70
CA LEU A 114 17.67 -4.27 -34.74
C LEU A 114 16.16 -4.09 -34.81
N ASP A 115 15.59 -3.98 -36.01
CA ASP A 115 14.14 -3.84 -36.19
C ASP A 115 13.39 -5.09 -35.72
N GLN A 116 13.95 -6.29 -35.96
CA GLN A 116 13.39 -7.56 -35.48
C GLN A 116 13.38 -7.63 -33.94
N VAL A 117 14.52 -7.34 -33.29
CA VAL A 117 14.60 -7.33 -31.82
C VAL A 117 13.65 -6.29 -31.22
N LYS A 118 13.55 -5.11 -31.83
CA LYS A 118 12.61 -4.07 -31.40
C LYS A 118 11.16 -4.54 -31.49
N GLN A 119 10.78 -5.19 -32.59
CA GLN A 119 9.43 -5.73 -32.76
C GLN A 119 9.12 -6.83 -31.73
N GLN A 120 10.08 -7.73 -31.47
CA GLN A 120 9.94 -8.76 -30.45
C GLN A 120 9.73 -8.17 -29.05
N LEU A 121 10.57 -7.20 -28.66
CA LEU A 121 10.43 -6.51 -27.36
C LEU A 121 9.08 -5.81 -27.23
N MET A 122 8.60 -5.14 -28.29
CA MET A 122 7.29 -4.48 -28.27
C MET A 122 6.15 -5.49 -28.12
N HIS A 123 6.23 -6.64 -28.81
CA HIS A 123 5.24 -7.70 -28.70
C HIS A 123 5.23 -8.30 -27.29
N GLU A 124 6.39 -8.66 -26.74
CA GLU A 124 6.50 -9.20 -25.37
C GLU A 124 6.00 -8.20 -24.31
N ALA A 125 6.36 -6.92 -24.42
CA ALA A 125 5.87 -5.88 -23.52
C ALA A 125 4.34 -5.73 -23.60
N SER A 126 3.77 -5.83 -24.80
CA SER A 126 2.31 -5.77 -24.98
C SER A 126 1.60 -6.97 -24.35
N LYS A 127 2.18 -8.16 -24.49
CA LYS A 127 1.67 -9.39 -23.89
C LYS A 127 1.72 -9.35 -22.36
N ILE A 128 2.88 -9.01 -21.79
CA ILE A 128 3.04 -8.87 -20.33
C ILE A 128 2.04 -7.85 -19.77
N ARG A 129 1.83 -6.72 -20.47
CA ARG A 129 0.84 -5.72 -20.05
C ARG A 129 -0.59 -6.26 -20.07
N ALA A 130 -0.96 -7.04 -21.09
CA ALA A 130 -2.28 -7.64 -21.18
C ALA A 130 -2.51 -8.68 -20.07
N ASP A 131 -1.54 -9.57 -19.87
CA ASP A 131 -1.58 -10.62 -18.85
C ASP A 131 -1.69 -10.00 -17.44
N ASN A 132 -0.84 -9.01 -17.12
CA ASN A 132 -0.89 -8.32 -15.82
C ASN A 132 -2.20 -7.55 -15.60
N LYS A 133 -2.82 -7.01 -16.65
CA LYS A 133 -4.10 -6.29 -16.51
C LYS A 133 -5.22 -7.24 -16.10
N LEU A 134 -5.25 -8.46 -16.64
CA LEU A 134 -6.23 -9.47 -16.25
C LEU A 134 -6.03 -9.87 -14.78
N ASP A 135 -4.78 -10.15 -14.40
CA ASP A 135 -4.41 -10.52 -13.03
C ASP A 135 -4.82 -9.46 -12.01
N ILE A 136 -4.43 -8.19 -12.24
CA ILE A 136 -4.80 -7.05 -11.39
C ILE A 136 -6.33 -6.91 -11.26
N ASN A 137 -7.09 -7.17 -12.33
CA ASN A 137 -8.54 -7.05 -12.26
C ASN A 137 -9.17 -8.20 -11.46
N LEU A 138 -8.65 -9.41 -11.58
CA LEU A 138 -9.09 -10.55 -10.77
C LEU A 138 -8.78 -10.31 -9.29
N GLU A 139 -7.57 -9.88 -8.97
CA GLU A 139 -7.20 -9.53 -7.59
C GLU A 139 -8.06 -8.39 -7.05
N ARG A 140 -8.31 -7.34 -7.85
CA ARG A 140 -9.20 -6.24 -7.46
C ARG A 140 -10.60 -6.75 -7.12
N SER A 141 -11.18 -7.63 -7.96
CA SER A 141 -12.50 -8.23 -7.68
C SER A 141 -12.48 -9.03 -6.38
N ARG A 142 -11.44 -9.83 -6.16
CA ARG A 142 -11.30 -10.62 -4.93
C ARG A 142 -11.21 -9.75 -3.68
N VAL A 143 -10.43 -8.67 -3.75
CA VAL A 143 -10.30 -7.72 -2.64
C VAL A 143 -11.63 -7.03 -2.37
N THR A 144 -12.38 -6.62 -3.40
CA THR A 144 -13.70 -6.01 -3.20
C THR A 144 -14.71 -6.99 -2.59
N ASP A 145 -14.71 -8.25 -3.00
CA ASP A 145 -15.60 -9.27 -2.44
C ASP A 145 -15.27 -9.55 -0.97
N MET A 146 -13.97 -9.64 -0.62
CA MET A 146 -13.54 -9.78 0.77
C MET A 146 -13.90 -8.55 1.62
N PHE A 147 -13.76 -7.34 1.07
CA PHE A 147 -14.13 -6.12 1.77
C PHE A 147 -15.63 -6.07 2.06
N THR A 148 -16.48 -6.37 1.08
CA THR A 148 -17.94 -6.43 1.27
C THR A 148 -18.34 -7.51 2.27
N ALA A 149 -17.68 -8.67 2.25
CA ALA A 149 -17.90 -9.73 3.23
C ALA A 149 -17.53 -9.28 4.65
N GLN A 150 -16.41 -8.56 4.81
CA GLN A 150 -15.99 -8.01 6.09
C GLN A 150 -16.97 -6.94 6.60
N GLU A 151 -17.41 -6.04 5.73
CA GLU A 151 -18.40 -5.00 6.07
C GLU A 151 -19.72 -5.62 6.53
N LYS A 152 -20.18 -6.68 5.86
CA LYS A 152 -21.36 -7.44 6.25
C LYS A 152 -21.18 -8.08 7.64
N GLN A 153 -20.06 -8.76 7.90
CA GLN A 153 -19.80 -9.34 9.24
C GLN A 153 -19.72 -8.29 10.34
N LEU A 154 -19.15 -7.12 10.03
CA LEU A 154 -19.09 -6.00 10.98
C LEU A 154 -20.50 -5.47 11.29
N MET A 155 -21.34 -5.34 10.27
CA MET A 155 -22.74 -4.93 10.45
C MET A 155 -23.50 -5.95 11.28
N GLU A 156 -23.39 -7.24 10.96
CA GLU A 156 -24.01 -8.34 11.73
C GLU A 156 -23.57 -8.31 13.20
N THR A 157 -22.26 -8.26 13.47
CA THR A 157 -21.71 -8.18 14.84
C THR A 157 -22.21 -6.94 15.59
N THR A 158 -22.28 -5.80 14.91
CA THR A 158 -22.80 -4.56 15.50
C THR A 158 -24.28 -4.69 15.86
N THR A 159 -25.10 -5.25 14.96
CA THR A 159 -26.52 -5.48 15.24
C THR A 159 -26.72 -6.49 16.38
N GLU A 160 -25.98 -7.59 16.40
CA GLU A 160 -26.04 -8.57 17.49
C GLU A 160 -25.60 -7.99 18.83
N PHE A 161 -24.54 -7.17 18.85
CA PHE A 161 -24.09 -6.47 20.04
C PHE A 161 -25.17 -5.52 20.58
N THR A 162 -25.80 -4.72 19.71
CA THR A 162 -26.89 -3.82 20.14
C THR A 162 -28.09 -4.59 20.70
N LYS A 163 -28.44 -5.72 20.08
CA LYS A 163 -29.50 -6.61 20.57
C LYS A 163 -29.15 -7.17 21.95
N LYS A 164 -27.97 -7.75 22.13
CA LYS A 164 -27.50 -8.26 23.44
C LYS A 164 -27.49 -7.16 24.49
N ASN A 165 -27.00 -5.97 24.16
CA ASN A 165 -27.00 -4.82 25.07
C ASN A 165 -28.43 -4.40 25.48
N SER A 166 -29.38 -4.37 24.55
CA SER A 166 -30.79 -4.09 24.87
C SER A 166 -31.39 -5.14 25.80
N GLN A 167 -31.09 -6.42 25.55
CA GLN A 167 -31.53 -7.53 26.40
C GLN A 167 -30.92 -7.43 27.80
N THR A 168 -29.63 -7.18 27.91
CA THR A 168 -28.95 -6.97 29.19
C THR A 168 -29.56 -5.81 29.96
N LYS A 169 -29.85 -4.67 29.32
CA LYS A 169 -30.52 -3.52 29.97
C LYS A 169 -31.91 -3.87 30.48
N SER A 170 -32.70 -4.60 29.71
CA SER A 170 -34.03 -5.05 30.12
C SER A 170 -33.96 -5.95 31.35
N VAL A 171 -33.06 -6.95 31.35
CA VAL A 171 -32.87 -7.86 32.47
C VAL A 171 -32.40 -7.11 33.72
N ILE A 172 -31.44 -6.18 33.58
CA ILE A 172 -30.99 -5.34 34.69
C ILE A 172 -32.16 -4.55 35.28
N SER A 173 -32.96 -3.89 34.43
CA SER A 173 -34.12 -3.12 34.90
C SER A 173 -35.13 -4.01 35.62
N GLU A 174 -35.40 -5.22 35.10
CA GLU A 174 -36.30 -6.18 35.74
C GLU A 174 -35.78 -6.59 37.12
N THR A 175 -34.49 -6.92 37.24
CA THR A 175 -33.89 -7.27 38.53
C THR A 175 -33.87 -6.12 39.51
N SER A 176 -33.63 -4.88 39.06
CA SER A 176 -33.68 -3.69 39.91
C SER A 176 -35.09 -3.53 40.50
N ASN A 177 -36.12 -3.62 39.66
CA ASN A 177 -37.51 -3.49 40.11
C ASN A 177 -37.86 -4.58 41.13
N LYS A 178 -37.39 -5.82 40.95
CA LYS A 178 -37.59 -6.92 41.91
C LYS A 178 -36.93 -6.61 43.25
N ILE A 179 -35.66 -6.18 43.24
CA ILE A 179 -34.92 -5.79 44.44
C ILE A 179 -35.68 -4.69 45.19
N ASP A 180 -36.18 -3.67 44.49
CA ASP A 180 -36.93 -2.58 45.12
C ASP A 180 -38.23 -3.08 45.78
N THR A 181 -38.95 -4.01 45.15
CA THR A 181 -40.15 -4.62 45.75
C THR A 181 -39.82 -5.51 46.96
N GLU A 182 -38.72 -6.25 46.92
CA GLU A 182 -38.26 -7.07 48.04
C GLU A 182 -37.81 -6.19 49.21
N ILE A 183 -37.09 -5.09 48.96
CA ILE A 183 -36.70 -4.11 50.00
C ILE A 183 -37.94 -3.51 50.66
N ALA A 184 -38.94 -3.08 49.87
CA ALA A 184 -40.17 -2.51 50.40
C ALA A 184 -40.93 -3.53 51.27
N SER A 185 -41.08 -4.77 50.77
CA SER A 185 -41.79 -5.82 51.51
C SER A 185 -41.05 -6.22 52.79
N LEU A 186 -39.73 -6.43 52.75
CA LEU A 186 -38.92 -6.73 53.93
C LEU A 186 -38.99 -5.61 54.97
N LYS A 187 -38.99 -4.35 54.53
CA LYS A 187 -39.16 -3.20 55.43
C LYS A 187 -40.51 -3.22 56.14
N THR A 188 -41.61 -3.48 55.43
CA THR A 188 -42.94 -3.58 56.04
C THR A 188 -43.02 -4.73 57.06
N LEU A 189 -42.45 -5.89 56.74
CA LEU A 189 -42.40 -7.04 57.64
C LEU A 189 -41.58 -6.74 58.90
N MET A 190 -40.46 -6.02 58.75
CA MET A 190 -39.65 -5.59 59.87
C MET A 190 -40.40 -4.61 60.78
N GLU A 191 -41.12 -3.64 60.20
CA GLU A 191 -41.91 -2.67 60.96
C GLU A 191 -43.06 -3.34 61.71
N SER A 192 -43.77 -4.28 61.09
CA SER A 192 -44.84 -5.04 61.77
C SER A 192 -44.29 -5.89 62.91
N ASN A 193 -43.17 -6.60 62.71
CA ASN A 193 -42.55 -7.41 63.76
C ASN A 193 -42.04 -6.58 64.95
N LYS A 194 -41.52 -5.38 64.71
CA LYS A 194 -41.18 -4.42 65.78
C LYS A 194 -42.41 -4.07 66.61
N LEU A 195 -43.53 -3.75 65.95
CA LEU A 195 -44.78 -3.40 66.64
C LEU A 195 -45.36 -4.59 67.42
N GLU A 196 -45.28 -5.81 66.89
CA GLU A 196 -45.67 -7.03 67.60
C GLU A 196 -44.85 -7.24 68.87
N THR A 197 -43.52 -7.12 68.76
CA THR A 197 -42.62 -7.25 69.92
C THR A 197 -42.95 -6.24 71.01
N ILE A 198 -43.20 -4.97 70.63
CA ILE A 198 -43.62 -3.93 71.58
C ILE A 198 -44.95 -4.29 72.25
N ARG A 199 -45.94 -4.78 71.49
CA ARG A 199 -47.24 -5.20 72.01
C ARG A 199 -47.12 -6.37 72.99
N TYR A 200 -46.36 -7.40 72.66
CA TYR A 200 -46.13 -8.56 73.55
C TYR A 200 -45.43 -8.15 74.84
N LEU A 201 -44.43 -7.28 74.76
CA LEU A 201 -43.71 -6.78 75.92
C LEU A 201 -44.62 -5.94 76.84
N ALA A 202 -45.44 -5.06 76.28
CA ALA A 202 -46.42 -4.32 77.07
C ALA A 202 -47.40 -5.28 77.76
N ALA A 203 -47.96 -6.25 77.02
CA ALA A 203 -48.90 -7.22 77.56
C ALA A 203 -48.32 -8.03 78.72
N SER A 204 -47.06 -8.48 78.62
CA SER A 204 -46.40 -9.25 79.70
C SER A 204 -46.13 -8.41 80.95
N VAL A 205 -45.75 -7.14 80.81
CA VAL A 205 -45.57 -6.23 81.95
C VAL A 205 -46.91 -5.97 82.64
N PHE A 206 -47.98 -5.71 81.87
CA PHE A 206 -49.32 -5.50 82.42
C PHE A 206 -49.84 -6.75 83.15
N THR A 207 -49.62 -7.97 82.63
CA THR A 207 -50.04 -9.19 83.32
C THR A 207 -49.25 -9.42 84.60
N CYS A 208 -47.93 -9.19 84.62
CA CYS A 208 -47.12 -9.26 85.84
C CYS A 208 -47.60 -8.26 86.91
N LEU A 209 -47.88 -7.01 86.52
CA LEU A 209 -48.41 -5.99 87.44
C LEU A 209 -49.79 -6.37 87.98
N ALA A 210 -50.69 -6.88 87.13
CA ALA A 210 -52.02 -7.33 87.55
C ALA A 210 -51.93 -8.47 88.58
N ILE A 211 -51.04 -9.43 88.36
CA ILE A 211 -50.78 -10.53 89.30
C ILE A 211 -50.20 -10.00 90.62
N ALA A 212 -49.20 -9.12 90.57
CA ALA A 212 -48.58 -8.54 91.76
C ALA A 212 -49.57 -7.73 92.62
N LEU A 213 -50.44 -6.94 91.98
CA LEU A 213 -51.53 -6.22 92.65
C LEU A 213 -52.56 -7.19 93.26
N GLY A 214 -52.86 -8.30 92.57
CA GLY A 214 -53.68 -9.38 93.10
C GLY A 214 -53.12 -9.97 94.40
N PHE A 215 -51.83 -10.32 94.41
CA PHE A 215 -51.14 -10.82 95.61
C PHE A 215 -51.04 -9.78 96.73
N TYR A 216 -50.69 -8.52 96.40
CA TYR A 216 -50.63 -7.45 97.38
C TYR A 216 -51.98 -7.23 98.08
N ARG A 217 -53.08 -7.29 97.31
CA ARG A 217 -54.43 -7.18 97.84
C ARG A 217 -54.81 -8.37 98.72
N PHE A 218 -54.34 -9.58 98.39
CA PHE A 218 -54.56 -10.77 99.20
C PHE A 218 -53.77 -10.76 100.52
N TRP A 219 -52.54 -10.23 100.54
CA TRP A 219 -51.70 -10.17 101.75
C TRP A 219 -52.09 -9.05 102.73
N LYS A 220 -52.69 -7.96 102.22
CA LYS A 220 -53.13 -6.82 103.03
C LYS A 220 -54.46 -7.09 103.77
N ASN A 221 -55.21 -8.09 103.33
CA ASN A 221 -56.46 -8.55 103.94
C ASN A 221 -56.18 -9.74 104.86
#